data_AF-A0AA43U2F7-F1
#
_entry.id   AF-A0AA43U2F7-F1
#
_cell.length_a   1.000
_cell.length_b   1.000
_cell.length_c   1.000
_cell.angle_alpha   90.00
_cell.angle_beta   90.00
_cell.angle_gamma   90.00
#
_symmetry.space_group_name_H-M   'P 1'
#
loop_
_entity.id
_entity.type
_entity.pdbx_description
1 polymer ?
#
loop_
_entity_poly.entity_id
_entity_poly.type
_entity_poly.pdbx_seq_one_letter_code
_entity_poly.pdbx_strand_id
1 'polypeptide(L)'
;MSSQNGTIELQPIPPPAAVTTTPKEEFPLQIHDANDDGHRLSSDQASHSERAVEVVQRWNHPRINTWRLAAIFFAFIAFGMNDGSYGALLPYIQDDYDLSYTVASLVFLSPFSGYILAALIADRLHVRFGRRGMAMFAPISKAISYIVISVHPSYPVVVVFLALTGFGNGLLDACWNAWVGVMEHPHQILGLLHACYGAGATISPSIATAMIIKYGLGWWQFFYLMTGLMVAELAVCTATFWQETGAAYKEKSRNNTEERGMTRKAIKNKVTWIAAAFLLVYMGAEVSTGGYVVVFMTQVRKGEPFQSGLTATGFWLGLTMGRMILGFVTPKIGERRAVIIYVILALGMELLFWLVPQFIISAIAIALVGFFIGPFYPAVIVMATKLLPVELHVASIGFSSAFGGSGAALEATMPITVGSVGDIIALIQLAASVKKCLGASRGSSADFRGVVELMDNLQETLLATQKMLEGIEQLPSAPGSFDILEQRRLILAQIHRCRTCISEYMEQIQKYSKSLRKGGSKNALSEVFRKLQWGAKEKSTMERFRQDVHLHLGMMNLQSANLSR
;
A
#
# COMPACT_ATOMS: atom_id res chain seq x y z
N MET A 1 51.27 -26.99 -46.47
CA MET A 1 50.38 -27.94 -47.15
C MET A 1 49.03 -27.89 -46.45
N SER A 2 47.99 -27.70 -47.27
CA SER A 2 46.61 -27.38 -46.91
C SER A 2 45.74 -28.65 -46.86
N SER A 3 44.81 -28.75 -45.91
CA SER A 3 43.53 -29.46 -46.03
C SER A 3 42.64 -28.94 -44.87
N GLN A 4 41.46 -28.34 -45.05
CA GLN A 4 40.21 -28.62 -45.78
C GLN A 4 39.07 -28.80 -44.77
N ASN A 5 38.00 -28.03 -45.02
CA ASN A 5 36.75 -27.95 -44.27
C ASN A 5 36.01 -29.29 -44.17
N GLY A 6 35.37 -29.54 -43.03
CA GLY A 6 34.34 -30.56 -42.84
C GLY A 6 33.04 -29.93 -42.37
N THR A 7 32.07 -29.79 -43.26
CA THR A 7 30.66 -29.47 -42.99
C THR A 7 29.93 -30.77 -42.63
N ILE A 8 29.13 -30.79 -41.56
CA ILE A 8 28.25 -31.93 -41.20
C ILE A 8 26.81 -31.55 -41.52
N GLU A 9 26.17 -32.26 -42.45
CA GLU A 9 24.74 -32.16 -42.78
C GLU A 9 23.87 -32.85 -41.71
N LEU A 10 22.72 -32.23 -41.37
CA LEU A 10 21.71 -32.74 -40.44
C LEU A 10 20.66 -33.58 -41.20
N GLN A 11 20.35 -34.79 -40.70
CA GLN A 11 19.29 -35.65 -41.25
C GLN A 11 17.87 -35.22 -40.77
N PRO A 12 16.83 -35.38 -41.61
CA PRO A 12 15.44 -35.06 -41.26
C PRO A 12 14.70 -36.18 -40.48
N ILE A 13 13.77 -35.77 -39.62
CA ILE A 13 12.93 -36.60 -38.74
C ILE A 13 11.75 -37.23 -39.54
N PRO A 14 11.37 -38.51 -39.33
CA PRO A 14 10.24 -39.13 -40.03
C PRO A 14 8.86 -38.75 -39.44
N PRO A 15 7.77 -38.77 -40.24
CA PRO A 15 6.43 -38.37 -39.81
C PRO A 15 5.70 -39.47 -39.00
N PRO A 16 4.65 -39.12 -38.22
CA PRO A 16 3.92 -40.05 -37.36
C PRO A 16 2.99 -40.99 -38.15
N ALA A 17 2.91 -42.25 -37.70
CA ALA A 17 2.11 -43.31 -38.32
C ALA A 17 0.59 -43.10 -38.15
N ALA A 18 -0.15 -43.36 -39.22
CA ALA A 18 -1.61 -43.26 -39.31
C ALA A 18 -2.33 -44.44 -38.63
N VAL A 19 -3.43 -44.15 -37.95
CA VAL A 19 -4.37 -45.14 -37.39
C VAL A 19 -5.27 -45.66 -38.51
N THR A 20 -5.19 -46.96 -38.82
CA THR A 20 -6.12 -47.67 -39.70
C THR A 20 -7.12 -48.50 -38.89
N THR A 21 -8.40 -48.32 -39.20
CA THR A 21 -9.55 -49.06 -38.64
C THR A 21 -9.91 -50.31 -39.47
N THR A 22 -10.55 -51.29 -38.81
CA THR A 22 -11.44 -52.40 -39.29
C THR A 22 -10.88 -53.84 -39.18
N PRO A 23 -11.72 -54.92 -39.08
CA PRO A 23 -13.12 -55.06 -38.61
C PRO A 23 -13.34 -56.21 -37.57
N LYS A 24 -14.59 -56.38 -37.13
CA LYS A 24 -15.14 -57.40 -36.19
C LYS A 24 -15.04 -58.84 -36.73
N GLU A 25 -14.72 -59.80 -35.85
CA GLU A 25 -15.13 -61.21 -35.94
C GLU A 25 -15.62 -61.74 -34.57
N GLU A 26 -16.66 -62.56 -34.60
CA GLU A 26 -17.43 -63.13 -33.47
C GLU A 26 -16.87 -64.49 -32.99
N PHE A 27 -16.78 -64.64 -31.65
CA PHE A 27 -17.08 -65.80 -30.75
C PHE A 27 -16.69 -67.27 -31.12
N PRO A 28 -16.28 -68.11 -30.13
CA PRO A 28 -17.21 -68.56 -29.08
C PRO A 28 -16.65 -68.80 -27.65
N LEU A 29 -17.60 -68.83 -26.71
CA LEU A 29 -17.48 -69.24 -25.31
C LEU A 29 -17.02 -70.69 -25.15
N GLN A 30 -16.10 -70.94 -24.22
CA GLN A 30 -15.99 -72.21 -23.51
C GLN A 30 -15.81 -71.96 -22.01
N ILE A 31 -16.70 -72.56 -21.23
CA ILE A 31 -16.71 -72.65 -19.77
C ILE A 31 -15.92 -73.92 -19.41
N HIS A 32 -14.96 -73.81 -18.48
CA HIS A 32 -14.51 -74.96 -17.71
C HIS A 32 -14.04 -74.53 -16.31
N ASP A 33 -14.78 -74.97 -15.29
CA ASP A 33 -14.39 -74.93 -13.88
C ASP A 33 -13.32 -76.00 -13.57
N ALA A 34 -12.34 -75.66 -12.72
CA ALA A 34 -11.73 -76.55 -11.72
C ALA A 34 -10.71 -75.80 -10.83
N ASN A 35 -10.89 -75.92 -9.50
CA ASN A 35 -9.94 -75.56 -8.44
C ASN A 35 -8.62 -76.37 -8.54
N ASP A 36 -7.48 -75.79 -8.17
CA ASP A 36 -6.66 -76.20 -7.00
C ASP A 36 -5.37 -75.36 -6.84
N ASP A 37 -4.81 -75.41 -5.63
CA ASP A 37 -3.80 -74.59 -4.93
C ASP A 37 -2.41 -74.32 -5.56
N GLY A 38 -1.76 -73.24 -5.06
CA GLY A 38 -0.33 -73.32 -4.67
C GLY A 38 0.69 -72.41 -5.37
N HIS A 39 0.98 -71.27 -4.72
CA HIS A 39 2.28 -70.56 -4.65
C HIS A 39 3.10 -70.15 -5.91
N ARG A 40 3.23 -68.81 -6.01
CA ARG A 40 4.40 -67.97 -6.36
C ARG A 40 4.70 -67.70 -7.85
N LEU A 41 5.17 -66.45 -8.05
CA LEU A 41 5.61 -65.73 -9.26
C LEU A 41 4.42 -65.02 -9.95
N SER A 42 4.43 -63.72 -10.26
CA SER A 42 5.51 -62.75 -10.41
C SER A 42 4.99 -61.32 -10.26
N SER A 43 5.93 -60.47 -9.85
CA SER A 43 5.83 -59.07 -9.46
C SER A 43 5.74 -58.08 -10.62
N ASP A 44 4.86 -58.28 -11.60
CA ASP A 44 4.84 -57.45 -12.83
C ASP A 44 3.56 -56.63 -13.08
N GLN A 45 2.65 -56.52 -12.11
CA GLN A 45 1.46 -55.65 -12.22
C GLN A 45 1.56 -54.32 -11.46
N ALA A 46 2.74 -53.95 -10.96
CA ALA A 46 2.95 -52.74 -10.16
C ALA A 46 3.72 -51.60 -10.86
N SER A 47 3.80 -51.59 -12.20
CA SER A 47 4.53 -50.55 -12.95
C SER A 47 3.68 -49.67 -13.87
N HIS A 48 2.36 -49.88 -13.91
CA HIS A 48 1.43 -49.01 -14.65
C HIS A 48 0.33 -48.44 -13.75
N SER A 49 0.70 -47.93 -12.56
CA SER A 49 -0.06 -46.79 -12.03
C SER A 49 0.41 -45.59 -12.84
N GLU A 50 -0.38 -45.23 -13.84
CA GLU A 50 -0.31 -43.95 -14.53
C GLU A 50 0.07 -42.85 -13.53
N ARG A 51 1.05 -42.01 -13.88
CA ARG A 51 1.19 -40.69 -13.29
C ARG A 51 -0.19 -40.04 -13.40
N ALA A 52 -0.97 -40.04 -12.34
CA ALA A 52 -2.17 -39.23 -12.24
C ALA A 52 -1.69 -37.79 -12.34
N VAL A 53 -1.70 -37.25 -13.57
CA VAL A 53 -1.41 -35.84 -13.83
C VAL A 53 -2.50 -35.10 -13.09
N GLU A 54 -2.13 -34.40 -12.01
CA GLU A 54 -3.05 -33.57 -11.26
C GLU A 54 -3.65 -32.55 -12.24
N VAL A 55 -4.93 -32.75 -12.61
CA VAL A 55 -5.58 -31.91 -13.60
C VAL A 55 -5.70 -30.51 -13.03
N VAL A 56 -4.93 -29.58 -13.60
CA VAL A 56 -4.95 -28.15 -13.24
C VAL A 56 -6.39 -27.65 -13.34
N GLN A 57 -6.92 -27.10 -12.24
CA GLN A 57 -8.30 -26.63 -12.22
C GLN A 57 -8.49 -25.43 -13.15
N ARG A 58 -9.59 -25.44 -13.91
CA ARG A 58 -10.00 -24.31 -14.74
C ARG A 58 -11.01 -23.45 -14.01
N TRP A 59 -11.16 -22.22 -14.47
CA TRP A 59 -12.15 -21.29 -13.92
C TRP A 59 -13.60 -21.80 -14.08
N ASN A 60 -13.88 -22.57 -15.13
CA ASN A 60 -15.21 -23.12 -15.46
C ASN A 60 -15.35 -24.63 -15.26
N HIS A 61 -14.26 -25.34 -14.93
CA HIS A 61 -14.27 -26.79 -14.73
C HIS A 61 -13.58 -27.19 -13.43
N PRO A 62 -14.26 -27.97 -12.55
CA PRO A 62 -15.69 -28.37 -12.62
C PRO A 62 -16.65 -27.15 -12.61
N ARG A 63 -17.90 -27.30 -13.11
CA ARG A 63 -18.86 -26.18 -13.27
C ARG A 63 -19.13 -25.38 -11.99
N ILE A 64 -18.95 -26.01 -10.82
CA ILE A 64 -19.02 -25.36 -9.51
C ILE A 64 -17.98 -24.22 -9.38
N ASN A 65 -16.85 -24.28 -10.09
CA ASN A 65 -15.78 -23.28 -10.03
C ASN A 65 -16.25 -21.91 -10.53
N THR A 66 -17.15 -21.83 -11.51
CA THR A 66 -17.72 -20.55 -11.94
C THR A 66 -18.44 -19.85 -10.79
N TRP A 67 -19.23 -20.61 -10.02
CA TRP A 67 -19.95 -20.10 -8.86
C TRP A 67 -19.01 -19.77 -7.70
N ARG A 68 -17.99 -20.60 -7.46
CA ARG A 68 -16.95 -20.34 -6.45
C ARG A 68 -16.16 -19.07 -6.78
N LEU A 69 -15.81 -18.86 -8.05
CA LEU A 69 -15.13 -17.65 -8.51
C LEU A 69 -16.01 -16.42 -8.36
N ALA A 70 -17.28 -16.51 -8.76
CA ALA A 70 -18.25 -15.42 -8.53
C ALA A 70 -18.39 -15.08 -7.03
N ALA A 71 -18.42 -16.10 -6.16
CA ALA A 71 -18.48 -15.92 -4.71
C ALA A 71 -17.25 -15.18 -4.17
N ILE A 72 -16.04 -15.59 -4.57
CA ILE A 72 -14.83 -14.91 -4.09
C ILE A 72 -14.65 -13.52 -4.73
N PHE A 73 -15.12 -13.29 -5.96
CA PHE A 73 -15.15 -11.95 -6.56
C PHE A 73 -16.05 -11.01 -5.75
N PHE A 74 -17.24 -11.49 -5.36
CA PHE A 74 -18.12 -10.75 -4.45
C PHE A 74 -17.46 -10.49 -3.09
N ALA A 75 -16.81 -11.49 -2.50
CA ALA A 75 -16.07 -11.34 -1.25
C ALA A 75 -14.96 -10.28 -1.35
N PHE A 76 -14.23 -10.23 -2.47
CA PHE A 76 -13.19 -9.22 -2.71
C PHE A 76 -13.76 -7.82 -2.95
N ILE A 77 -14.92 -7.68 -3.60
CA ILE A 77 -15.63 -6.38 -3.67
C ILE A 77 -15.94 -5.90 -2.24
N ALA A 78 -16.56 -6.75 -1.42
CA ALA A 78 -16.94 -6.36 -0.06
C ALA A 78 -15.72 -6.08 0.83
N PHE A 79 -14.63 -6.82 0.63
CA PHE A 79 -13.33 -6.54 1.26
C PHE A 79 -12.81 -5.16 0.85
N GLY A 80 -12.70 -4.87 -0.45
CA GLY A 80 -12.27 -3.56 -0.93
C GLY A 80 -13.15 -2.41 -0.44
N MET A 81 -14.47 -2.64 -0.35
CA MET A 81 -15.38 -1.63 0.20
C MET A 81 -15.07 -1.30 1.66
N ASN A 82 -14.70 -2.28 2.47
CA ASN A 82 -14.31 -2.03 3.85
C ASN A 82 -13.01 -1.20 3.92
N ASP A 83 -11.96 -1.62 3.24
CA ASP A 83 -10.66 -0.94 3.29
C ASP A 83 -10.73 0.48 2.71
N GLY A 84 -11.46 0.68 1.61
CA GLY A 84 -11.65 1.99 1.01
C GLY A 84 -12.46 2.95 1.88
N SER A 85 -13.28 2.46 2.82
CA SER A 85 -14.12 3.31 3.67
C SER A 85 -13.35 4.08 4.74
N TYR A 86 -12.24 3.52 5.25
CA TYR A 86 -11.55 4.08 6.42
C TYR A 86 -11.09 5.52 6.22
N GLY A 87 -10.51 5.84 5.06
CA GLY A 87 -10.06 7.20 4.75
C GLY A 87 -11.19 8.22 4.70
N ALA A 88 -12.35 7.83 4.16
CA ALA A 88 -13.52 8.71 4.07
C ALA A 88 -14.23 8.87 5.42
N LEU A 89 -14.23 7.83 6.26
CA LEU A 89 -14.89 7.84 7.57
C LEU A 89 -14.04 8.52 8.67
N LEU A 90 -12.71 8.61 8.48
CA LEU A 90 -11.78 9.08 9.50
C LEU A 90 -12.13 10.46 10.09
N PRO A 91 -12.41 11.52 9.31
CA PRO A 91 -12.73 12.84 9.87
C PRO A 91 -14.00 12.80 10.74
N TYR A 92 -15.01 12.03 10.33
CA TYR A 92 -16.25 11.90 11.08
C TYR A 92 -16.06 11.12 12.38
N ILE A 93 -15.19 10.09 12.39
CA ILE A 93 -14.82 9.35 13.60
C ILE A 93 -14.04 10.27 14.56
N GLN A 94 -13.18 11.15 14.03
CA GLN A 94 -12.44 12.12 14.84
C GLN A 94 -13.38 13.09 15.55
N ASP A 95 -14.31 13.68 14.80
CA ASP A 95 -15.24 14.67 15.33
C ASP A 95 -16.23 14.05 16.32
N ASP A 96 -16.73 12.85 16.03
CA ASP A 96 -17.77 12.17 16.82
C ASP A 96 -17.26 11.63 18.17
N TYR A 97 -15.98 11.23 18.25
CA TYR A 97 -15.35 10.77 19.50
C TYR A 97 -14.38 11.79 20.13
N ASP A 98 -14.27 13.00 19.57
CA ASP A 98 -13.32 14.05 19.99
C ASP A 98 -11.87 13.53 20.10
N LEU A 99 -11.37 12.93 19.02
CA LEU A 99 -10.07 12.24 18.99
C LEU A 99 -8.98 13.05 18.30
N SER A 100 -7.77 12.99 18.86
CA SER A 100 -6.57 13.38 18.11
C SER A 100 -6.39 12.49 16.87
N TYR A 101 -5.81 13.05 15.80
CA TYR A 101 -5.53 12.32 14.56
C TYR A 101 -4.74 11.02 14.79
N THR A 102 -3.75 11.04 15.69
CA THR A 102 -2.95 9.86 16.03
C THR A 102 -3.77 8.74 16.66
N VAL A 103 -4.75 9.08 17.50
CA VAL A 103 -5.62 8.09 18.12
C VAL A 103 -6.64 7.57 17.11
N ALA A 104 -7.21 8.46 16.29
CA ALA A 104 -8.14 8.08 15.22
C ALA A 104 -7.49 7.22 14.12
N SER A 105 -6.20 7.43 13.81
CA SER A 105 -5.50 6.64 12.80
C SER A 105 -5.26 5.18 13.20
N LEU A 106 -5.53 4.80 14.46
CA LEU A 106 -5.54 3.40 14.89
C LEU A 106 -6.54 2.55 14.09
N VAL A 107 -7.55 3.14 13.44
CA VAL A 107 -8.44 2.42 12.52
C VAL A 107 -7.71 1.77 11.35
N PHE A 108 -6.56 2.31 10.91
CA PHE A 108 -5.72 1.71 9.87
C PHE A 108 -4.77 0.64 10.42
N LEU A 109 -4.30 0.82 11.65
CA LEU A 109 -3.37 -0.13 12.29
C LEU A 109 -4.07 -1.37 12.83
N SER A 110 -5.30 -1.24 13.31
CA SER A 110 -5.97 -2.33 13.99
C SER A 110 -6.23 -3.56 13.12
N PRO A 111 -6.77 -3.43 11.89
CA PRO A 111 -6.96 -4.58 10.99
C PRO A 111 -5.66 -5.36 10.72
N PHE A 112 -4.52 -4.67 10.68
CA PHE A 112 -3.23 -5.31 10.48
C PHE A 112 -2.88 -6.31 11.61
N SER A 113 -3.19 -5.99 12.87
CA SER A 113 -2.97 -6.92 13.98
C SER A 113 -3.77 -8.22 13.83
N GLY A 114 -5.00 -8.11 13.33
CA GLY A 114 -5.84 -9.25 12.97
C GLY A 114 -5.28 -10.05 11.80
N TYR A 115 -4.75 -9.37 10.79
CA TYR A 115 -4.10 -9.99 9.64
C TYR A 115 -2.92 -10.88 10.05
N ILE A 116 -2.08 -10.40 10.98
CA ILE A 116 -0.97 -11.21 11.54
C ILE A 116 -1.53 -12.47 12.22
N LEU A 117 -2.57 -12.31 13.05
CA LEU A 117 -3.21 -13.43 13.73
C LEU A 117 -3.78 -14.44 12.72
N ALA A 118 -4.39 -13.96 11.64
CA ALA A 118 -4.89 -14.80 10.55
C ALA A 118 -3.75 -15.57 9.89
N ALA A 119 -2.63 -14.94 9.56
CA ALA A 119 -1.47 -15.61 8.97
C ALA A 119 -0.93 -16.77 9.83
N LEU A 120 -0.96 -16.63 11.15
CA LEU A 120 -0.49 -17.65 12.10
C LEU A 120 -1.45 -18.83 12.25
N ILE A 121 -2.75 -18.64 11.98
CA ILE A 121 -3.80 -19.64 12.22
C ILE A 121 -4.39 -20.19 10.91
N ALA A 122 -4.31 -19.47 9.79
CA ALA A 122 -4.91 -19.80 8.50
C ALA A 122 -4.57 -21.23 8.04
N ASP A 123 -3.30 -21.63 8.17
CA ASP A 123 -2.86 -22.99 7.86
C ASP A 123 -3.58 -24.05 8.70
N ARG A 124 -3.63 -23.86 10.03
CA ARG A 124 -4.30 -24.79 10.94
C ARG A 124 -5.80 -24.89 10.65
N LEU A 125 -6.44 -23.76 10.40
CA LEU A 125 -7.86 -23.68 10.02
C LEU A 125 -8.10 -24.40 8.69
N HIS A 126 -7.27 -24.14 7.68
CA HIS A 126 -7.37 -24.73 6.36
C HIS A 126 -7.15 -26.25 6.39
N VAL A 127 -6.13 -26.75 7.09
CA VAL A 127 -5.88 -28.20 7.23
C VAL A 127 -7.00 -28.90 8.01
N ARG A 128 -7.58 -28.26 9.03
CA ARG A 128 -8.61 -28.87 9.88
C ARG A 128 -10.01 -28.82 9.25
N PHE A 129 -10.38 -27.68 8.67
CA PHE A 129 -11.75 -27.42 8.22
C PHE A 129 -11.88 -27.25 6.69
N GLY A 130 -10.76 -27.23 5.96
CA GLY A 130 -10.72 -27.03 4.52
C GLY A 130 -11.10 -25.61 4.12
N ARG A 131 -11.31 -25.40 2.82
CA ARG A 131 -11.79 -24.13 2.28
C ARG A 131 -13.19 -23.80 2.78
N ARG A 132 -14.01 -24.81 3.09
CA ARG A 132 -15.33 -24.62 3.73
C ARG A 132 -15.21 -23.86 5.04
N GLY A 133 -14.26 -24.27 5.90
CA GLY A 133 -14.01 -23.58 7.16
C GLY A 133 -13.64 -22.12 6.94
N MET A 134 -12.72 -21.86 6.00
CA MET A 134 -12.30 -20.49 5.66
C MET A 134 -13.46 -19.64 5.15
N ALA A 135 -14.32 -20.21 4.28
CA ALA A 135 -15.54 -19.59 3.78
C ALA A 135 -16.59 -19.26 4.86
N MET A 136 -16.51 -19.89 6.03
CA MET A 136 -17.40 -19.62 7.16
C MET A 136 -16.75 -18.67 8.17
N PHE A 137 -15.56 -19.01 8.68
CA PHE A 137 -14.92 -18.29 9.76
C PHE A 137 -14.59 -16.84 9.40
N ALA A 138 -14.17 -16.59 8.16
CA ALA A 138 -13.81 -15.25 7.73
C ALA A 138 -15.01 -14.29 7.66
N PRO A 139 -16.11 -14.58 6.94
CA PRO A 139 -17.26 -13.69 6.96
C PRO A 139 -17.98 -13.66 8.31
N ILE A 140 -17.93 -14.72 9.14
CA ILE A 140 -18.46 -14.68 10.52
C ILE A 140 -17.68 -13.66 11.37
N SER A 141 -16.35 -13.67 11.33
CA SER A 141 -15.55 -12.73 12.12
C SER A 141 -15.81 -11.28 11.71
N LYS A 142 -15.93 -11.02 10.40
CA LYS A 142 -16.29 -9.70 9.85
C LYS A 142 -17.72 -9.30 10.23
N ALA A 143 -18.69 -10.21 10.16
CA ALA A 143 -20.07 -9.94 10.54
C ALA A 143 -20.18 -9.56 12.01
N ILE A 144 -19.52 -10.29 12.91
CA ILE A 144 -19.47 -9.95 14.34
C ILE A 144 -18.90 -8.54 14.53
N SER A 145 -17.79 -8.23 13.87
CA SER A 145 -17.18 -6.91 13.93
C SER A 145 -18.13 -5.80 13.48
N TYR A 146 -18.72 -5.93 12.29
CA TYR A 146 -19.58 -4.88 11.75
C TYR A 146 -20.88 -4.73 12.54
N ILE A 147 -21.46 -5.80 13.08
CA ILE A 147 -22.60 -5.72 13.99
C ILE A 147 -22.24 -4.88 15.22
N VAL A 148 -21.09 -5.14 15.84
CA VAL A 148 -20.66 -4.40 17.04
C VAL A 148 -20.34 -2.95 16.70
N ILE A 149 -19.65 -2.66 15.59
CA ILE A 149 -19.37 -1.28 15.18
C ILE A 149 -20.67 -0.53 14.85
N SER A 150 -21.66 -1.21 14.27
CA SER A 150 -22.93 -0.61 13.87
C SER A 150 -23.80 -0.12 15.02
N VAL A 151 -23.57 -0.59 16.25
CA VAL A 151 -24.26 -0.10 17.46
C VAL A 151 -23.55 1.08 18.13
N HIS A 152 -22.56 1.66 17.46
CA HIS A 152 -21.82 2.85 17.92
C HIS A 152 -21.20 2.69 19.33
N PRO A 153 -20.29 1.72 19.53
CA PRO A 153 -19.68 1.47 20.82
C PRO A 153 -18.60 2.52 21.12
N SER A 154 -17.95 2.49 22.29
CA SER A 154 -16.79 3.35 22.57
C SER A 154 -15.64 3.09 21.58
N TYR A 155 -14.85 4.12 21.23
CA TYR A 155 -13.76 4.01 20.25
C TYR A 155 -12.77 2.83 20.48
N PRO A 156 -12.31 2.50 21.70
CA PRO A 156 -11.44 1.34 21.90
C PRO A 156 -12.08 0.00 21.47
N VAL A 157 -13.40 -0.13 21.61
CA VAL A 157 -14.14 -1.30 21.14
C VAL A 157 -14.14 -1.34 19.61
N VAL A 158 -14.34 -0.20 18.95
CA VAL A 158 -14.21 -0.10 17.48
C VAL A 158 -12.84 -0.60 17.03
N VAL A 159 -11.77 -0.12 17.65
CA VAL A 159 -10.39 -0.57 17.35
C VAL A 159 -10.28 -2.09 17.49
N VAL A 160 -10.69 -2.68 18.62
CA VAL A 160 -10.60 -4.14 18.82
C VAL A 160 -11.38 -4.94 17.76
N PHE A 161 -12.58 -4.50 17.39
CA PHE A 161 -13.37 -5.21 16.38
C PHE A 161 -12.86 -4.98 14.95
N LEU A 162 -12.23 -3.85 14.65
CA LEU A 162 -11.50 -3.67 13.39
C LEU A 162 -10.33 -4.66 13.25
N ALA A 163 -9.67 -5.05 14.35
CA ALA A 163 -8.72 -6.17 14.32
C ALA A 163 -9.41 -7.48 13.93
N LEU A 164 -10.62 -7.76 14.45
CA LEU A 164 -11.39 -8.94 14.07
C LEU A 164 -11.81 -8.92 12.58
N THR A 165 -12.09 -7.74 12.02
CA THR A 165 -12.29 -7.58 10.57
C THR A 165 -11.04 -7.96 9.79
N GLY A 166 -9.88 -7.43 10.20
CA GLY A 166 -8.60 -7.76 9.60
C GLY A 166 -8.25 -9.25 9.69
N PHE A 167 -8.61 -9.92 10.78
CA PHE A 167 -8.49 -11.36 10.89
C PHE A 167 -9.30 -12.10 9.80
N GLY A 168 -10.55 -11.70 9.57
CA GLY A 168 -11.37 -12.29 8.52
C GLY A 168 -10.81 -12.02 7.12
N ASN A 169 -10.40 -10.79 6.83
CA ASN A 169 -9.78 -10.42 5.56
C ASN A 169 -8.49 -11.23 5.31
N GLY A 170 -7.63 -11.41 6.32
CA GLY A 170 -6.40 -12.21 6.20
C GLY A 170 -6.65 -13.70 5.94
N LEU A 171 -7.72 -14.27 6.49
CA LEU A 171 -8.13 -15.66 6.17
C LEU A 171 -8.59 -15.80 4.71
N LEU A 172 -9.41 -14.87 4.22
CA LEU A 172 -9.87 -14.85 2.82
C LEU A 172 -8.69 -14.70 1.87
N ASP A 173 -7.82 -13.74 2.16
CA ASP A 173 -6.67 -13.44 1.34
C ASP A 173 -5.73 -14.65 1.25
N ALA A 174 -5.38 -15.28 2.37
CA ALA A 174 -4.55 -16.49 2.37
C ALA A 174 -5.19 -17.65 1.58
N CYS A 175 -6.49 -17.89 1.78
CA CYS A 175 -7.19 -19.05 1.21
C CYS A 175 -7.47 -18.89 -0.29
N TRP A 176 -8.03 -17.75 -0.69
CA TRP A 176 -8.48 -17.53 -2.07
C TRP A 176 -7.32 -17.26 -3.01
N ASN A 177 -6.30 -16.50 -2.58
CA ASN A 177 -5.11 -16.32 -3.41
C ASN A 177 -4.35 -17.63 -3.61
N ALA A 178 -4.23 -18.47 -2.58
CA ALA A 178 -3.62 -19.80 -2.72
C ALA A 178 -4.41 -20.71 -3.68
N TRP A 179 -5.75 -20.69 -3.61
CA TRP A 179 -6.58 -21.51 -4.49
C TRP A 179 -6.55 -21.05 -5.95
N VAL A 180 -6.68 -19.74 -6.19
CA VAL A 180 -6.67 -19.20 -7.55
C VAL A 180 -5.26 -19.24 -8.15
N GLY A 181 -4.21 -19.08 -7.33
CA GLY A 181 -2.82 -19.09 -7.79
C GLY A 181 -2.33 -20.42 -8.36
N VAL A 182 -3.09 -21.51 -8.18
CA VAL A 182 -2.81 -22.83 -8.79
C VAL A 182 -3.75 -23.19 -9.94
N MET A 183 -4.68 -22.30 -10.32
CA MET A 183 -5.58 -22.52 -11.46
C MET A 183 -4.87 -22.33 -12.81
N GLU A 184 -5.50 -22.79 -13.87
CA GLU A 184 -5.15 -22.44 -15.24
C GLU A 184 -5.29 -20.92 -15.43
N HIS A 185 -4.27 -20.29 -16.01
CA HIS A 185 -4.19 -18.83 -16.20
C HIS A 185 -4.31 -17.98 -14.91
N PRO A 186 -3.46 -18.23 -13.89
CA PRO A 186 -3.63 -17.64 -12.56
C PRO A 186 -3.44 -16.11 -12.57
N HIS A 187 -2.63 -15.55 -13.48
CA HIS A 187 -2.47 -14.09 -13.66
C HIS A 187 -3.77 -13.37 -13.98
N GLN A 188 -4.59 -13.98 -14.83
CA GLN A 188 -5.82 -13.37 -15.34
C GLN A 188 -6.90 -13.41 -14.25
N ILE A 189 -7.03 -14.55 -13.58
CA ILE A 189 -8.04 -14.74 -12.54
C ILE A 189 -7.66 -13.99 -11.26
N LEU A 190 -6.40 -14.00 -10.82
CA LEU A 190 -5.94 -13.18 -9.69
C LEU A 190 -5.99 -11.68 -10.02
N GLY A 191 -5.67 -11.30 -11.26
CA GLY A 191 -5.85 -9.93 -11.74
C GLY A 191 -7.31 -9.48 -11.63
N LEU A 192 -8.25 -10.31 -12.09
CA LEU A 192 -9.69 -10.01 -11.99
C LEU A 192 -10.18 -10.01 -10.53
N LEU A 193 -9.72 -10.95 -9.70
CA LEU A 193 -10.04 -11.02 -8.27
C LEU A 193 -9.63 -9.72 -7.54
N HIS A 194 -8.41 -9.24 -7.79
CA HIS A 194 -7.92 -8.01 -7.17
C HIS A 194 -8.45 -6.74 -7.83
N ALA A 195 -8.94 -6.82 -9.07
CA ALA A 195 -9.71 -5.74 -9.70
C ALA A 195 -11.08 -5.60 -9.02
N CYS A 196 -11.73 -6.70 -8.64
CA CYS A 196 -12.96 -6.66 -7.83
C CYS A 196 -12.74 -5.96 -6.48
N TYR A 197 -11.61 -6.21 -5.82
CA TYR A 197 -11.20 -5.44 -4.63
C TYR A 197 -11.06 -3.94 -4.93
N GLY A 198 -10.31 -3.57 -5.98
CA GLY A 198 -10.11 -2.17 -6.34
C GLY A 198 -11.42 -1.45 -6.68
N ALA A 199 -12.36 -2.14 -7.34
CA ALA A 199 -13.70 -1.61 -7.61
C ALA A 199 -14.48 -1.32 -6.32
N GLY A 200 -14.44 -2.24 -5.36
CA GLY A 200 -15.03 -2.04 -4.04
C GLY A 200 -14.43 -0.83 -3.31
N ALA A 201 -13.10 -0.73 -3.31
CA ALA A 201 -12.38 0.39 -2.69
C ALA A 201 -12.68 1.74 -3.35
N THR A 202 -12.97 1.76 -4.65
CA THR A 202 -13.32 2.97 -5.40
C THR A 202 -14.74 3.45 -5.08
N ILE A 203 -15.70 2.52 -4.98
CA ILE A 203 -17.13 2.85 -4.80
C ILE A 203 -17.44 3.23 -3.35
N SER A 204 -16.75 2.62 -2.39
CA SER A 204 -17.05 2.76 -0.96
C SER A 204 -16.98 4.20 -0.41
N PRO A 205 -15.91 4.99 -0.64
CA PRO A 205 -15.85 6.39 -0.20
C PRO A 205 -17.05 7.22 -0.66
N SER A 206 -17.51 7.00 -1.89
CA SER A 206 -18.65 7.71 -2.47
C SER A 206 -19.95 7.35 -1.76
N ILE A 207 -20.17 6.06 -1.45
CA ILE A 207 -21.33 5.59 -0.69
C ILE A 207 -21.29 6.15 0.74
N ALA A 208 -20.16 6.02 1.43
CA ALA A 208 -19.98 6.52 2.79
C ALA A 208 -20.24 8.04 2.88
N THR A 209 -19.64 8.81 1.96
CA THR A 209 -19.81 10.26 1.88
C THR A 209 -21.26 10.65 1.59
N ALA A 210 -21.92 9.97 0.65
CA ALA A 210 -23.32 10.24 0.33
C ALA A 210 -24.24 9.93 1.52
N MET A 211 -24.01 8.83 2.24
CA MET A 211 -24.77 8.50 3.45
C MET A 211 -24.68 9.61 4.50
N ILE A 212 -23.46 10.10 4.76
CA ILE A 212 -23.22 11.09 5.81
C ILE A 212 -23.70 12.48 5.39
N ILE A 213 -23.22 12.99 4.24
CA ILE A 213 -23.47 14.38 3.82
C ILE A 213 -24.89 14.57 3.28
N LYS A 214 -25.38 13.66 2.42
CA LYS A 214 -26.66 13.85 1.73
C LYS A 214 -27.85 13.40 2.57
N TYR A 215 -27.69 12.30 3.31
CA TYR A 215 -28.79 11.70 4.09
C TYR A 215 -28.67 11.96 5.60
N GLY A 216 -27.62 12.63 6.06
CA GLY A 216 -27.44 12.98 7.48
C GLY A 216 -27.25 11.77 8.39
N LEU A 217 -26.74 10.67 7.84
CA LEU A 217 -26.52 9.43 8.59
C LEU A 217 -25.20 9.47 9.37
N GLY A 218 -25.15 8.81 10.52
CA GLY A 218 -23.93 8.63 11.29
C GLY A 218 -22.95 7.69 10.59
N TRP A 219 -21.64 7.88 10.82
CA TRP A 219 -20.59 7.07 10.19
C TRP A 219 -20.74 5.57 10.51
N TRP A 220 -21.23 5.22 11.71
CA TRP A 220 -21.46 3.83 12.13
C TRP A 220 -22.55 3.13 11.31
N GLN A 221 -23.49 3.89 10.72
CA GLN A 221 -24.59 3.34 9.93
C GLN A 221 -24.11 2.77 8.58
N PHE A 222 -22.94 3.20 8.10
CA PHE A 222 -22.26 2.55 6.96
C PHE A 222 -22.04 1.04 7.21
N PHE A 223 -21.82 0.64 8.47
CA PHE A 223 -21.60 -0.76 8.82
C PHE A 223 -22.87 -1.61 8.77
N TYR A 224 -24.08 -1.04 8.65
CA TYR A 224 -25.28 -1.82 8.32
C TYR A 224 -25.20 -2.41 6.90
N LEU A 225 -24.77 -1.61 5.93
CA LEU A 225 -24.52 -2.06 4.57
C LEU A 225 -23.45 -3.15 4.56
N MET A 226 -22.33 -2.91 5.25
CA MET A 226 -21.23 -3.88 5.34
C MET A 226 -21.68 -5.20 6.00
N THR A 227 -22.49 -5.13 7.05
CA THR A 227 -23.07 -6.32 7.70
C THR A 227 -23.92 -7.13 6.71
N GLY A 228 -24.79 -6.47 5.93
CA GLY A 228 -25.58 -7.12 4.89
C GLY A 228 -24.72 -7.84 3.85
N LEU A 229 -23.63 -7.19 3.40
CA LEU A 229 -22.68 -7.80 2.47
C LEU A 229 -21.95 -9.01 3.08
N MET A 230 -21.59 -8.97 4.37
CA MET A 230 -20.94 -10.11 5.04
C MET A 230 -21.86 -11.30 5.22
N VAL A 231 -23.15 -11.06 5.49
CA VAL A 231 -24.15 -12.14 5.57
C VAL A 231 -24.36 -12.78 4.20
N ALA A 232 -24.42 -11.97 3.13
CA ALA A 232 -24.48 -12.47 1.76
C ALA A 232 -23.20 -13.26 1.39
N GLU A 233 -22.02 -12.76 1.76
CA GLU A 233 -20.75 -13.43 1.55
C GLU A 233 -20.71 -14.77 2.27
N LEU A 234 -21.10 -14.82 3.55
CA LEU A 234 -21.21 -16.04 4.34
C LEU A 234 -22.11 -17.06 3.63
N ALA A 235 -23.29 -16.65 3.18
CA ALA A 235 -24.23 -17.55 2.51
C ALA A 235 -23.66 -18.10 1.19
N VAL A 236 -23.16 -17.22 0.31
CA VAL A 236 -22.71 -17.61 -1.03
C VAL A 236 -21.39 -18.40 -0.98
N CYS A 237 -20.40 -17.95 -0.19
CA CYS A 237 -19.15 -18.68 -0.03
C CYS A 237 -19.37 -20.04 0.66
N THR A 238 -20.19 -20.10 1.71
CA THR A 238 -20.46 -21.38 2.39
C THR A 238 -21.19 -22.36 1.47
N ALA A 239 -22.18 -21.90 0.70
CA ALA A 239 -22.91 -22.74 -0.24
C ALA A 239 -21.99 -23.30 -1.35
N THR A 240 -21.13 -22.46 -1.93
CA THR A 240 -20.27 -22.86 -3.07
C THR A 240 -19.07 -23.70 -2.67
N PHE A 241 -18.59 -23.58 -1.42
CA PHE A 241 -17.46 -24.35 -0.88
C PHE A 241 -17.88 -25.46 0.10
N TRP A 242 -19.17 -25.79 0.21
CA TRP A 242 -19.70 -26.76 1.18
C TRP A 242 -19.01 -28.14 1.14
N GLN A 243 -18.58 -28.58 -0.06
CA GLN A 243 -17.93 -29.88 -0.25
C GLN A 243 -16.41 -29.85 0.00
N GLU A 244 -15.77 -28.67 0.05
CA GLU A 244 -14.31 -28.52 0.23
C GLU A 244 -13.94 -28.57 1.72
N THR A 245 -14.22 -29.71 2.36
CA THR A 245 -13.95 -29.95 3.78
C THR A 245 -12.47 -30.26 4.05
N GLY A 246 -12.06 -30.16 5.32
CA GLY A 246 -10.71 -30.57 5.74
C GLY A 246 -10.42 -32.06 5.48
N ALA A 247 -11.44 -32.91 5.56
CA ALA A 247 -11.33 -34.32 5.19
C ALA A 247 -11.04 -34.49 3.69
N ALA A 248 -11.79 -33.79 2.83
CA ALA A 248 -11.56 -33.78 1.38
C ALA A 248 -10.18 -33.20 1.01
N TYR A 249 -9.68 -32.22 1.77
CA TYR A 249 -8.32 -31.70 1.61
C TYR A 249 -7.26 -32.75 1.98
N LYS A 250 -7.41 -33.42 3.13
CA LYS A 250 -6.50 -34.48 3.57
C LYS A 250 -6.49 -35.70 2.65
N GLU A 251 -7.63 -36.05 2.07
CA GLU A 251 -7.75 -37.13 1.10
C GLU A 251 -6.95 -36.83 -0.18
N LYS A 252 -7.05 -35.61 -0.70
CA LYS A 252 -6.24 -35.13 -1.84
C LYS A 252 -4.75 -35.02 -1.48
N SER A 253 -4.44 -34.67 -0.24
CA SER A 253 -3.08 -34.52 0.26
C SER A 253 -2.46 -35.83 0.79
N ARG A 254 -3.16 -36.98 0.71
CA ARG A 254 -2.78 -38.25 1.38
C ARG A 254 -1.44 -38.86 0.91
N ASN A 255 -0.83 -38.32 -0.15
CA ASN A 255 0.51 -38.68 -0.59
C ASN A 255 1.64 -37.87 0.08
N ASN A 256 1.32 -36.80 0.81
CA ASN A 256 2.30 -36.00 1.56
C ASN A 256 2.05 -36.19 3.08
N THR A 257 3.05 -36.76 3.74
CA THR A 257 3.07 -37.13 5.16
C THR A 257 2.55 -36.02 6.08
N GLU A 258 1.91 -36.39 7.19
CA GLU A 258 1.33 -35.52 8.23
C GLU A 258 2.35 -34.56 8.90
N GLU A 259 2.94 -33.64 8.16
CA GLU A 259 3.93 -32.72 8.70
C GLU A 259 3.25 -31.50 9.32
N ARG A 260 2.97 -31.61 10.63
CA ARG A 260 2.58 -30.47 11.46
C ARG A 260 3.64 -29.36 11.37
N GLY A 261 3.20 -28.11 11.23
CA GLY A 261 4.06 -26.92 11.30
C GLY A 261 4.37 -26.27 9.95
N MET A 262 3.45 -26.29 8.99
CA MET A 262 3.61 -25.63 7.69
C MET A 262 3.85 -24.12 7.84
N THR A 263 3.21 -23.46 8.81
CA THR A 263 3.54 -22.06 9.16
C THR A 263 5.01 -21.88 9.53
N ARG A 264 5.59 -22.78 10.33
CA ARG A 264 7.01 -22.71 10.72
C ARG A 264 7.93 -22.95 9.52
N LYS A 265 7.53 -23.85 8.61
CA LYS A 265 8.27 -24.12 7.37
C LYS A 265 8.20 -22.95 6.40
N ALA A 266 7.03 -22.32 6.25
CA ALA A 266 6.82 -21.12 5.46
C ALA A 266 7.73 -19.98 5.93
N ILE A 267 7.77 -19.72 7.25
CA ILE A 267 8.64 -18.67 7.84
C ILE A 267 10.14 -18.99 7.66
N LYS A 268 10.53 -20.26 7.54
CA LYS A 268 11.92 -20.63 7.26
C LYS A 268 12.27 -20.56 5.77
N ASN A 269 11.29 -20.42 4.88
CA ASN A 269 11.51 -20.43 3.45
C ASN A 269 11.96 -19.05 2.96
N LYS A 270 13.05 -19.01 2.19
CA LYS A 270 13.59 -17.76 1.62
C LYS A 270 12.62 -17.11 0.63
N VAL A 271 11.89 -17.90 -0.16
CA VAL A 271 10.92 -17.39 -1.14
C VAL A 271 9.80 -16.61 -0.44
N THR A 272 9.32 -17.13 0.69
CA THR A 272 8.28 -16.49 1.50
C THR A 272 8.75 -15.12 2.03
N TRP A 273 9.99 -15.00 2.48
CA TRP A 273 10.55 -13.71 2.91
C TRP A 273 10.80 -12.72 1.78
N ILE A 274 11.23 -13.20 0.61
CA ILE A 274 11.39 -12.34 -0.58
C ILE A 274 10.02 -11.79 -1.01
N ALA A 275 8.99 -12.66 -1.07
CA ALA A 275 7.62 -12.25 -1.36
C ALA A 275 7.08 -11.29 -0.29
N ALA A 276 7.32 -11.57 0.99
CA ALA A 276 6.90 -10.70 2.10
C ALA A 276 7.55 -9.31 2.02
N ALA A 277 8.87 -9.24 1.80
CA ALA A 277 9.59 -7.98 1.69
C ALA A 277 9.13 -7.16 0.46
N PHE A 278 8.89 -7.82 -0.66
CA PHE A 278 8.34 -7.16 -1.84
C PHE A 278 6.93 -6.62 -1.57
N LEU A 279 6.04 -7.44 -0.98
CA LEU A 279 4.68 -7.01 -0.65
C LEU A 279 4.66 -5.88 0.39
N LEU A 280 5.61 -5.86 1.34
CA LEU A 280 5.75 -4.78 2.30
C LEU A 280 6.00 -3.44 1.61
N VAL A 281 6.99 -3.39 0.72
CA VAL A 281 7.32 -2.17 -0.03
C VAL A 281 6.18 -1.78 -0.97
N TYR A 282 5.60 -2.76 -1.66
CA TYR A 282 4.50 -2.53 -2.60
C TYR A 282 3.24 -2.00 -1.91
N MET A 283 2.75 -2.68 -0.87
CA MET A 283 1.52 -2.29 -0.18
C MET A 283 1.70 -0.98 0.59
N GLY A 284 2.90 -0.74 1.15
CA GLY A 284 3.26 0.56 1.72
C GLY A 284 3.12 1.68 0.69
N ALA A 285 3.79 1.56 -0.45
CA ALA A 285 3.71 2.53 -1.54
C ALA A 285 2.28 2.69 -2.09
N GLU A 286 1.53 1.60 -2.27
CA GLU A 286 0.14 1.61 -2.76
C GLU A 286 -0.78 2.41 -1.83
N VAL A 287 -0.81 2.06 -0.54
CA VAL A 287 -1.73 2.67 0.44
C VAL A 287 -1.33 4.10 0.74
N SER A 288 -0.03 4.38 0.85
CA SER A 288 0.50 5.71 1.10
C SER A 288 0.19 6.67 -0.05
N THR A 289 0.43 6.23 -1.29
CA THR A 289 0.06 7.03 -2.48
C THR A 289 -1.44 7.28 -2.53
N GLY A 290 -2.26 6.24 -2.34
CA GLY A 290 -3.72 6.36 -2.35
C GLY A 290 -4.28 7.25 -1.23
N GLY A 291 -3.66 7.27 -0.05
CA GLY A 291 -4.07 8.07 1.10
C GLY A 291 -3.64 9.54 1.02
N TYR A 292 -2.40 9.81 0.60
CA TYR A 292 -1.82 11.16 0.64
C TYR A 292 -2.00 11.96 -0.66
N VAL A 293 -2.39 11.33 -1.78
CA VAL A 293 -2.58 12.05 -3.06
C VAL A 293 -3.58 13.21 -2.93
N VAL A 294 -4.67 13.04 -2.17
CA VAL A 294 -5.67 14.11 -1.97
C VAL A 294 -5.05 15.30 -1.22
N VAL A 295 -4.29 15.02 -0.16
CA VAL A 295 -3.60 16.06 0.63
C VAL A 295 -2.58 16.80 -0.23
N PHE A 296 -1.77 16.07 -1.01
CA PHE A 296 -0.80 16.67 -1.92
C PHE A 296 -1.47 17.56 -2.98
N MET A 297 -2.56 17.09 -3.58
CA MET A 297 -3.30 17.84 -4.59
C MET A 297 -3.93 19.12 -4.02
N THR A 298 -4.48 19.06 -2.81
CA THR A 298 -5.09 20.22 -2.16
C THR A 298 -4.05 21.22 -1.66
N GLN A 299 -2.99 20.75 -0.99
CA GLN A 299 -2.01 21.62 -0.32
C GLN A 299 -0.89 22.10 -1.24
N VAL A 300 -0.32 21.22 -2.08
CA VAL A 300 0.84 21.53 -2.92
C VAL A 300 0.41 22.00 -4.30
N ARG A 301 -0.58 21.32 -4.92
CA ARG A 301 -1.10 21.70 -6.24
C ARG A 301 -2.22 22.74 -6.18
N LYS A 302 -2.65 23.15 -4.97
CA LYS A 302 -3.72 24.14 -4.73
C LYS A 302 -5.03 23.79 -5.46
N GLY A 303 -5.31 22.50 -5.59
CA GLY A 303 -6.53 21.99 -6.22
C GLY A 303 -7.77 22.20 -5.35
N GLU A 304 -8.92 22.34 -5.99
CA GLU A 304 -10.22 22.38 -5.31
C GLU A 304 -10.48 21.05 -4.57
N PRO A 305 -11.08 21.04 -3.36
CA PRO A 305 -11.30 19.82 -2.58
C PRO A 305 -11.98 18.68 -3.34
N PHE A 306 -13.01 18.99 -4.14
CA PHE A 306 -13.71 17.99 -4.95
C PHE A 306 -12.82 17.40 -6.04
N GLN A 307 -12.08 18.25 -6.76
CA GLN A 307 -11.17 17.82 -7.82
C GLN A 307 -10.00 17.01 -7.26
N SER A 308 -9.45 17.40 -6.11
CA SER A 308 -8.40 16.64 -5.42
C SER A 308 -8.89 15.26 -5.00
N GLY A 309 -10.13 15.12 -4.53
CA GLY A 309 -10.75 13.82 -4.24
C GLY A 309 -10.87 12.90 -5.47
N LEU A 310 -11.17 13.47 -6.66
CA LEU A 310 -11.21 12.72 -7.91
C LEU A 310 -9.85 12.12 -8.30
N THR A 311 -8.73 12.71 -7.86
CA THR A 311 -7.40 12.15 -8.16
C THR A 311 -7.14 10.83 -7.43
N ALA A 312 -7.60 10.68 -6.18
CA ALA A 312 -7.54 9.40 -5.46
C ALA A 312 -8.43 8.35 -6.12
N THR A 313 -9.64 8.75 -6.55
CA THR A 313 -10.53 7.89 -7.34
C THR A 313 -9.83 7.44 -8.63
N GLY A 314 -9.12 8.35 -9.31
CA GLY A 314 -8.32 8.05 -10.50
C GLY A 314 -7.20 7.06 -10.24
N PHE A 315 -6.48 7.17 -9.11
CA PHE A 315 -5.46 6.21 -8.68
C PHE A 315 -6.04 4.80 -8.48
N TRP A 316 -7.10 4.66 -7.67
CA TRP A 316 -7.73 3.36 -7.40
C TRP A 316 -8.41 2.76 -8.63
N LEU A 317 -9.00 3.59 -9.49
CA LEU A 317 -9.54 3.16 -10.77
C LEU A 317 -8.42 2.69 -11.70
N GLY A 318 -7.33 3.45 -11.79
CA GLY A 318 -6.14 3.08 -12.54
C GLY A 318 -5.62 1.72 -12.10
N LEU A 319 -5.45 1.52 -10.79
CA LEU A 319 -5.04 0.26 -10.17
C LEU A 319 -5.98 -0.91 -10.51
N THR A 320 -7.28 -0.67 -10.47
CA THR A 320 -8.31 -1.65 -10.86
C THR A 320 -8.18 -2.04 -12.34
N MET A 321 -8.06 -1.05 -13.22
CA MET A 321 -7.92 -1.26 -14.67
C MET A 321 -6.59 -1.91 -15.01
N GLY A 322 -5.52 -1.59 -14.27
CA GLY A 322 -4.21 -2.21 -14.39
C GLY A 322 -4.26 -3.70 -14.09
N ARG A 323 -4.89 -4.07 -12.96
CA ARG A 323 -5.11 -5.46 -12.57
C ARG A 323 -5.94 -6.23 -13.59
N MET A 324 -6.97 -5.59 -14.15
CA MET A 324 -7.83 -6.20 -15.17
C MET A 324 -7.10 -6.37 -16.50
N ILE A 325 -6.45 -5.33 -17.03
CA ILE A 325 -5.88 -5.34 -18.39
C ILE A 325 -4.50 -6.00 -18.39
N LEU A 326 -3.59 -5.55 -17.53
CA LEU A 326 -2.21 -6.03 -17.53
C LEU A 326 -2.09 -7.46 -16.98
N GLY A 327 -3.09 -7.96 -16.26
CA GLY A 327 -3.20 -9.39 -15.91
C GLY A 327 -3.23 -10.32 -17.14
N PHE A 328 -3.82 -9.88 -18.26
CA PHE A 328 -3.79 -10.62 -19.54
C PHE A 328 -2.51 -10.39 -20.35
N VAL A 329 -1.79 -9.30 -20.08
CA VAL A 329 -0.56 -8.92 -20.80
C VAL A 329 0.68 -9.57 -20.18
N THR A 330 0.75 -9.64 -18.85
CA THR A 330 1.86 -10.22 -18.07
C THR A 330 2.29 -11.61 -18.55
N PRO A 331 1.38 -12.59 -18.76
CA PRO A 331 1.79 -13.91 -19.23
C PRO A 331 2.32 -13.91 -20.68
N LYS A 332 1.94 -12.94 -21.52
CA LYS A 332 2.40 -12.86 -22.93
C LYS A 332 3.81 -12.32 -23.07
N ILE A 333 4.20 -11.38 -22.20
CA ILE A 333 5.53 -10.73 -22.21
C ILE A 333 6.54 -11.51 -21.35
N GLY A 334 6.04 -12.28 -20.39
CA GLY A 334 6.82 -12.98 -19.38
C GLY A 334 6.93 -12.17 -18.08
N GLU A 335 6.74 -12.83 -16.94
CA GLU A 335 6.58 -12.22 -15.62
C GLU A 335 7.70 -11.25 -15.26
N ARG A 336 8.96 -11.70 -15.34
CA ARG A 336 10.13 -10.87 -15.00
C ARG A 336 10.23 -9.62 -15.86
N ARG A 337 9.99 -9.73 -17.17
CA ARG A 337 10.07 -8.60 -18.11
C ARG A 337 8.91 -7.64 -17.89
N ALA A 338 7.70 -8.17 -17.71
CA ALA A 338 6.51 -7.37 -17.42
C ALA A 338 6.70 -6.52 -16.15
N VAL A 339 7.14 -7.13 -15.04
CA VAL A 339 7.39 -6.39 -13.78
C VAL A 339 8.43 -5.28 -13.97
N ILE A 340 9.55 -5.55 -14.65
CA ILE A 340 10.58 -4.52 -14.91
C ILE A 340 10.01 -3.36 -15.74
N ILE A 341 9.28 -3.66 -16.81
CA ILE A 341 8.65 -2.64 -17.67
C ILE A 341 7.68 -1.80 -16.86
N TYR A 342 6.81 -2.43 -16.08
CA TYR A 342 5.81 -1.74 -15.26
C TYR A 342 6.47 -0.88 -14.17
N VAL A 343 7.55 -1.33 -13.53
CA VAL A 343 8.30 -0.51 -12.57
C VAL A 343 8.90 0.72 -13.25
N ILE A 344 9.53 0.56 -14.42
CA ILE A 344 10.11 1.70 -15.16
C ILE A 344 9.03 2.71 -15.55
N LEU A 345 7.88 2.22 -16.05
CA LEU A 345 6.76 3.08 -16.43
C LEU A 345 6.13 3.77 -15.21
N ALA A 346 5.92 3.04 -14.10
CA ALA A 346 5.41 3.61 -12.86
C ALA A 346 6.35 4.69 -12.32
N LEU A 347 7.67 4.45 -12.29
CA LEU A 347 8.66 5.45 -11.88
C LEU A 347 8.67 6.66 -12.82
N GLY A 348 8.51 6.46 -14.13
CA GLY A 348 8.41 7.55 -15.10
C GLY A 348 7.17 8.42 -14.86
N MET A 349 6.02 7.80 -14.56
CA MET A 349 4.78 8.52 -14.22
C MET A 349 4.87 9.20 -12.86
N GLU A 350 5.53 8.60 -11.87
CA GLU A 350 5.77 9.19 -10.56
C GLU A 350 6.68 10.43 -10.68
N LEU A 351 7.74 10.34 -11.49
CA LEU A 351 8.57 11.49 -11.82
C LEU A 351 7.76 12.58 -12.54
N LEU A 352 6.88 12.21 -13.47
CA LEU A 352 6.02 13.18 -14.15
C LEU A 352 5.05 13.88 -13.18
N PHE A 353 4.41 13.12 -12.30
CA PHE A 353 3.55 13.61 -11.22
C PHE A 353 4.28 14.65 -10.36
N TRP A 354 5.54 14.37 -10.06
CA TRP A 354 6.36 15.20 -9.19
C TRP A 354 6.91 16.46 -9.90
N LEU A 355 7.54 16.30 -11.06
CA LEU A 355 8.24 17.39 -11.77
C LEU A 355 7.30 18.41 -12.42
N VAL A 356 6.10 17.99 -12.83
CA VAL A 356 5.17 18.88 -13.55
C VAL A 356 4.14 19.47 -12.59
N PRO A 357 4.20 20.79 -12.30
CA PRO A 357 3.30 21.44 -11.36
C PRO A 357 1.97 21.83 -12.02
N GLN A 358 1.36 20.91 -12.78
CA GLN A 358 0.08 21.13 -13.45
C GLN A 358 -0.94 20.08 -12.99
N PHE A 359 -2.05 20.54 -12.43
CA PHE A 359 -3.04 19.71 -11.76
C PHE A 359 -3.52 18.51 -12.61
N ILE A 360 -3.96 18.78 -13.84
CA ILE A 360 -4.50 17.75 -14.75
C ILE A 360 -3.44 16.69 -15.08
N ILE A 361 -2.19 17.12 -15.30
CA ILE A 361 -1.09 16.21 -15.63
C ILE A 361 -0.78 15.33 -14.42
N SER A 362 -0.72 15.91 -13.21
CA SER A 362 -0.53 15.12 -11.99
C SER A 362 -1.69 14.14 -11.77
N ALA A 363 -2.94 14.52 -12.05
CA ALA A 363 -4.10 13.64 -11.91
C ALA A 363 -4.06 12.44 -12.89
N ILE A 364 -3.63 12.66 -14.13
CA ILE A 364 -3.46 11.58 -15.11
C ILE A 364 -2.25 10.70 -14.74
N ALA A 365 -1.14 11.32 -14.35
CA ALA A 365 0.08 10.61 -13.98
C ALA A 365 -0.17 9.65 -12.82
N ILE A 366 -0.87 10.09 -11.76
CA ILE A 366 -1.14 9.24 -10.59
C ILE A 366 -2.12 8.09 -10.92
N ALA A 367 -3.09 8.32 -11.81
CA ALA A 367 -3.94 7.25 -12.31
C ALA A 367 -3.12 6.18 -13.08
N LEU A 368 -2.15 6.62 -13.88
CA LEU A 368 -1.24 5.72 -14.60
C LEU A 368 -0.25 5.01 -13.67
N VAL A 369 0.23 5.67 -12.61
CA VAL A 369 1.01 5.00 -11.56
C VAL A 369 0.20 3.84 -10.99
N GLY A 370 -1.05 4.09 -10.57
CA GLY A 370 -1.97 3.04 -10.13
C GLY A 370 -2.09 1.91 -11.14
N PHE A 371 -2.29 2.24 -12.42
CA PHE A 371 -2.39 1.27 -13.51
C PHE A 371 -1.18 0.35 -13.64
N PHE A 372 0.04 0.88 -13.58
CA PHE A 372 1.25 0.06 -13.73
C PHE A 372 1.61 -0.74 -12.48
N ILE A 373 1.36 -0.21 -11.28
CA ILE A 373 1.65 -0.95 -10.04
C ILE A 373 0.59 -2.02 -9.72
N GLY A 374 -0.63 -1.88 -10.25
CA GLY A 374 -1.76 -2.76 -9.93
C GLY A 374 -1.48 -4.28 -10.01
N PRO A 375 -0.82 -4.79 -11.06
CA PRO A 375 -0.55 -6.24 -11.21
C PRO A 375 0.47 -6.82 -10.25
N PHE A 376 1.21 -6.00 -9.49
CA PHE A 376 2.33 -6.49 -8.67
C PHE A 376 1.90 -7.46 -7.58
N TYR A 377 0.79 -7.20 -6.89
CA TYR A 377 0.27 -8.12 -5.88
C TYR A 377 -0.11 -9.48 -6.48
N PRO A 378 -1.03 -9.57 -7.48
CA PRO A 378 -1.29 -10.82 -8.19
C PRO A 378 -0.03 -11.53 -8.71
N ALA A 379 0.92 -10.78 -9.28
CA ALA A 379 2.14 -11.36 -9.84
C ALA A 379 3.00 -12.04 -8.76
N VAL A 380 3.13 -11.44 -7.58
CA VAL A 380 3.86 -12.06 -6.45
C VAL A 380 3.17 -13.33 -5.98
N ILE A 381 1.83 -13.33 -5.90
CA ILE A 381 1.07 -14.53 -5.53
C ILE A 381 1.32 -15.65 -6.55
N VAL A 382 1.24 -15.37 -7.85
CA VAL A 382 1.53 -16.37 -8.89
C VAL A 382 2.97 -16.89 -8.78
N MET A 383 3.93 -16.01 -8.53
CA MET A 383 5.32 -16.42 -8.32
C MET A 383 5.47 -17.31 -7.08
N ALA A 384 4.80 -16.96 -5.98
CA ALA A 384 4.82 -17.74 -4.75
C ALA A 384 4.22 -19.14 -4.97
N THR A 385 3.09 -19.27 -5.67
CA THR A 385 2.48 -20.58 -5.94
C THR A 385 3.29 -21.44 -6.91
N LYS A 386 4.05 -20.83 -7.83
CA LYS A 386 4.97 -21.54 -8.73
C LYS A 386 6.24 -22.04 -8.05
N LEU A 387 6.75 -21.29 -7.07
CA LEU A 387 8.04 -21.57 -6.42
C LEU A 387 7.90 -22.39 -5.13
N LEU A 388 6.71 -22.42 -4.52
CA LEU A 388 6.46 -23.12 -3.27
C LEU A 388 5.64 -24.41 -3.51
N PRO A 389 5.87 -25.46 -2.70
CA PRO A 389 4.98 -26.61 -2.60
C PRO A 389 3.55 -26.21 -2.22
N VAL A 390 2.56 -26.96 -2.71
CA VAL A 390 1.12 -26.68 -2.54
C VAL A 390 0.72 -26.59 -1.06
N GLU A 391 1.37 -27.37 -0.20
CA GLU A 391 1.11 -27.41 1.24
C GLU A 391 1.55 -26.11 1.93
N LEU A 392 2.49 -25.37 1.33
CA LEU A 392 2.99 -24.11 1.87
C LEU A 392 2.26 -22.89 1.34
N HIS A 393 1.37 -23.02 0.34
CA HIS A 393 0.74 -21.88 -0.33
C HIS A 393 -0.06 -21.00 0.64
N VAL A 394 -1.00 -21.58 1.38
CA VAL A 394 -1.86 -20.82 2.32
C VAL A 394 -1.03 -20.16 3.42
N ALA A 395 -0.09 -20.90 4.02
CA ALA A 395 0.76 -20.40 5.08
C ALA A 395 1.71 -19.27 4.60
N SER A 396 2.33 -19.46 3.44
CA SER A 396 3.31 -18.51 2.90
C SER A 396 2.63 -17.26 2.36
N ILE A 397 1.54 -17.42 1.59
CA ILE A 397 0.78 -16.28 1.08
C ILE A 397 0.19 -15.49 2.25
N GLY A 398 -0.45 -16.16 3.21
CA GLY A 398 -0.97 -15.48 4.40
C GLY A 398 0.11 -14.73 5.17
N PHE A 399 1.28 -15.33 5.38
CA PHE A 399 2.41 -14.65 6.03
C PHE A 399 2.94 -13.46 5.21
N SER A 400 3.16 -13.64 3.90
CA SER A 400 3.67 -12.59 3.03
C SER A 400 2.68 -11.42 2.90
N SER A 401 1.38 -11.69 2.83
CA SER A 401 0.34 -10.66 2.80
C SER A 401 0.20 -9.95 4.14
N ALA A 402 0.24 -10.67 5.27
CA ALA A 402 0.22 -10.05 6.59
C ALA A 402 1.45 -9.16 6.78
N PHE A 403 2.65 -9.64 6.48
CA PHE A 403 3.85 -8.81 6.52
C PHE A 403 3.78 -7.65 5.52
N GLY A 404 3.16 -7.85 4.35
CA GLY A 404 2.87 -6.81 3.38
C GLY A 404 2.02 -5.67 3.94
N GLY A 405 0.91 -6.02 4.62
CA GLY A 405 0.02 -5.08 5.30
C GLY A 405 0.71 -4.25 6.39
N SER A 406 1.85 -4.70 6.93
CA SER A 406 2.65 -3.90 7.87
C SER A 406 3.23 -2.65 7.21
N GLY A 407 3.58 -2.70 5.91
CA GLY A 407 4.06 -1.53 5.18
C GLY A 407 2.99 -0.43 5.13
N ALA A 408 1.76 -0.81 4.79
CA ALA A 408 0.61 0.10 4.79
C ALA A 408 0.34 0.69 6.18
N ALA A 409 0.38 -0.15 7.23
CA ALA A 409 0.14 0.29 8.59
C ALA A 409 1.25 1.21 9.14
N LEU A 410 2.52 0.88 8.87
CA LEU A 410 3.70 1.67 9.28
C LEU A 410 3.67 3.06 8.63
N GLU A 411 3.35 3.15 7.33
CA GLU A 411 3.26 4.43 6.64
C GLU A 411 2.03 5.25 7.04
N ALA A 412 0.91 4.59 7.40
CA ALA A 412 -0.30 5.28 7.87
C ALA A 412 -0.21 5.80 9.31
N THR A 413 0.49 5.11 10.21
CA THR A 413 0.62 5.52 11.64
C THR A 413 1.87 6.33 11.94
N MET A 414 2.85 6.36 11.05
CA MET A 414 3.96 7.30 11.14
C MET A 414 3.71 8.50 10.24
N PRO A 415 3.22 9.63 10.76
CA PRO A 415 3.42 10.93 10.11
C PRO A 415 4.91 11.28 9.95
N ILE A 416 5.84 10.43 10.45
CA ILE A 416 7.27 10.65 10.52
C ILE A 416 8.06 9.96 9.37
N THR A 417 7.49 9.01 8.61
CA THR A 417 8.22 8.34 7.51
C THR A 417 7.73 8.65 6.10
N VAL A 418 6.49 9.13 5.94
CA VAL A 418 6.05 9.78 4.68
C VAL A 418 6.43 11.28 4.66
N GLY A 419 7.27 11.69 5.61
CA GLY A 419 8.12 12.88 5.54
C GLY A 419 9.57 12.55 5.18
N SER A 420 9.82 11.52 4.34
CA SER A 420 11.20 11.19 3.94
C SER A 420 11.42 11.33 2.45
N VAL A 421 10.60 10.79 1.55
CA VAL A 421 10.81 11.09 0.11
C VAL A 421 10.30 12.48 -0.21
N GLY A 422 9.08 12.84 0.20
CA GLY A 422 8.50 14.17 0.02
C GLY A 422 9.31 15.28 0.71
N ASP A 423 9.85 15.03 1.91
CA ASP A 423 10.68 16.02 2.61
C ASP A 423 12.14 15.99 2.19
N ILE A 424 12.75 14.85 1.82
CA ILE A 424 14.08 14.83 1.18
C ILE A 424 13.99 15.57 -0.15
N ILE A 425 12.88 15.45 -0.85
CA ILE A 425 12.62 16.13 -2.08
C ILE A 425 12.27 17.60 -1.88
N ALA A 426 11.46 17.96 -0.88
CA ALA A 426 11.23 19.36 -0.50
C ALA A 426 12.53 19.98 -0.01
N LEU A 427 13.41 19.21 0.64
CA LEU A 427 14.78 19.58 1.00
C LEU A 427 15.68 19.70 -0.22
N ILE A 428 15.54 18.85 -1.25
CA ILE A 428 16.27 18.95 -2.52
C ILE A 428 15.75 20.12 -3.36
N GLN A 429 14.45 20.40 -3.36
CA GLN A 429 13.81 21.52 -4.05
C GLN A 429 14.09 22.83 -3.31
N LEU A 430 14.08 22.81 -1.98
CA LEU A 430 14.55 23.92 -1.15
C LEU A 430 16.06 24.08 -1.31
N ALA A 431 16.86 23.02 -1.35
CA ALA A 431 18.30 23.09 -1.62
C ALA A 431 18.60 23.50 -3.05
N ALA A 432 17.75 23.17 -4.03
CA ALA A 432 17.85 23.59 -5.42
C ALA A 432 17.35 25.02 -5.59
N SER A 433 16.34 25.45 -4.85
CA SER A 433 15.86 26.84 -4.79
C SER A 433 16.87 27.72 -4.08
N VAL A 434 17.46 27.23 -2.99
CA VAL A 434 18.61 27.81 -2.30
C VAL A 434 19.84 27.79 -3.22
N LYS A 435 20.10 26.74 -4.01
CA LYS A 435 21.18 26.69 -5.01
C LYS A 435 20.92 27.58 -6.23
N LYS A 436 19.66 27.85 -6.58
CA LYS A 436 19.25 28.76 -7.66
C LYS A 436 19.26 30.22 -7.18
N CYS A 437 18.91 30.47 -5.92
CA CYS A 437 19.17 31.72 -5.19
C CYS A 437 20.68 31.97 -5.00
N LEU A 438 21.46 30.95 -4.60
CA LEU A 438 22.93 31.00 -4.44
C LEU A 438 23.67 31.01 -5.80
N GLY A 439 23.07 30.44 -6.84
CA GLY A 439 23.55 30.48 -8.22
C GLY A 439 23.27 31.84 -8.87
N ALA A 440 22.19 32.51 -8.46
CA ALA A 440 21.99 33.93 -8.69
C ALA A 440 22.96 34.77 -7.82
N SER A 441 23.37 34.30 -6.63
CA SER A 441 24.38 34.93 -5.75
C SER A 441 25.83 34.84 -6.24
N ARG A 442 26.06 34.71 -7.55
CA ARG A 442 27.41 34.56 -8.12
C ARG A 442 28.02 35.83 -8.72
N GLY A 443 27.59 37.03 -8.27
CA GLY A 443 28.46 38.19 -8.46
C GLY A 443 27.86 39.59 -8.53
N SER A 444 26.72 39.91 -7.89
CA SER A 444 26.29 41.31 -7.84
C SER A 444 25.88 41.74 -6.43
N SER A 445 26.38 42.91 -6.01
CA SER A 445 25.98 43.65 -4.81
C SER A 445 24.47 43.98 -4.72
N ALA A 446 23.68 43.63 -5.74
CA ALA A 446 22.23 43.69 -5.73
C ALA A 446 21.59 42.59 -4.84
N ASP A 447 22.21 41.41 -4.75
CA ASP A 447 21.63 40.25 -4.05
C ASP A 447 21.75 40.33 -2.52
N PHE A 448 22.78 41.02 -2.01
CA PHE A 448 22.92 41.32 -0.59
C PHE A 448 21.77 42.21 -0.07
N ARG A 449 21.25 43.09 -0.93
CA ARG A 449 20.13 43.97 -0.58
C ARG A 449 18.81 43.20 -0.53
N GLY A 450 18.60 42.21 -1.41
CA GLY A 450 17.39 41.40 -1.43
C GLY A 450 17.26 40.45 -0.22
N VAL A 451 18.37 39.89 0.29
CA VAL A 451 18.33 39.08 1.53
C VAL A 451 18.04 39.97 2.74
N VAL A 452 18.66 41.15 2.82
CA VAL A 452 18.38 42.13 3.88
C VAL A 452 16.92 42.58 3.83
N GLU A 453 16.38 42.86 2.64
CA GLU A 453 14.98 43.25 2.43
C GLU A 453 14.00 42.14 2.85
N LEU A 454 14.33 40.87 2.60
CA LEU A 454 13.49 39.75 3.02
C LEU A 454 13.51 39.52 4.54
N MET A 455 14.66 39.74 5.20
CA MET A 455 14.78 39.68 6.66
C MET A 455 14.06 40.85 7.34
N ASP A 456 14.13 42.05 6.76
CA ASP A 456 13.36 43.21 7.20
C ASP A 456 11.85 42.94 7.08
N ASN A 457 11.38 42.38 5.95
CA ASN A 457 9.98 42.01 5.76
C ASN A 457 9.48 40.96 6.79
N LEU A 458 10.31 39.97 7.12
CA LEU A 458 9.99 38.97 8.14
C LEU A 458 9.90 39.61 9.53
N GLN A 459 10.83 40.52 9.84
CA GLN A 459 10.83 41.27 11.10
C GLN A 459 9.60 42.18 11.23
N GLU A 460 9.19 42.85 10.14
CA GLU A 460 7.96 43.66 10.09
C GLU A 460 6.70 42.82 10.28
N THR A 461 6.66 41.61 9.69
CA THR A 461 5.51 40.69 9.83
C THR A 461 5.39 40.17 11.27
N LEU A 462 6.51 39.84 11.92
CA LEU A 462 6.53 39.45 13.33
C LEU A 462 6.11 40.61 14.25
N LEU A 463 6.48 41.84 13.92
CA LEU A 463 6.02 43.07 14.59
C LEU A 463 4.51 43.29 14.46
N ALA A 464 3.96 43.11 13.25
CA ALA A 464 2.53 43.25 13.01
C ALA A 464 1.73 42.20 13.78
N THR A 465 2.21 40.95 13.80
CA THR A 465 1.60 39.85 14.55
C THR A 465 1.64 40.10 16.06
N GLN A 466 2.77 40.59 16.58
CA GLN A 466 2.89 41.01 17.97
C GLN A 466 1.88 42.11 18.34
N LYS A 467 1.76 43.16 17.53
CA LYS A 467 0.79 44.25 17.77
C LYS A 467 -0.66 43.77 17.72
N MET A 468 -0.98 42.84 16.82
CA MET A 468 -2.31 42.22 16.76
C MET A 468 -2.61 41.44 18.05
N LEU A 469 -1.65 40.64 18.53
CA LEU A 469 -1.76 39.91 19.79
C LEU A 469 -1.81 40.83 21.02
N GLU A 470 -1.18 42.00 20.96
CA GLU A 470 -1.26 43.04 21.99
C GLU A 470 -2.61 43.78 21.99
N GLY A 471 -3.25 43.96 20.83
CA GLY A 471 -4.57 44.60 20.71
C GLY A 471 -5.74 43.82 21.32
N ILE A 472 -5.60 42.50 21.49
CA ILE A 472 -6.60 41.61 22.11
C ILE A 472 -6.83 41.94 23.60
N GLU A 473 -5.93 42.72 24.22
CA GLU A 473 -5.98 43.15 25.62
C GLU A 473 -7.14 44.11 25.95
N GLN A 474 -7.80 44.70 24.94
CA GLN A 474 -8.87 45.68 25.13
C GLN A 474 -10.28 45.08 25.22
N LEU A 475 -10.43 43.76 25.11
CA LEU A 475 -11.73 43.09 25.23
C LEU A 475 -12.03 42.76 26.71
N PRO A 476 -13.23 43.11 27.22
CA PRO A 476 -13.57 42.90 28.63
C PRO A 476 -13.54 41.40 28.99
N SER A 477 -12.89 41.10 30.11
CA SER A 477 -12.55 39.76 30.59
C SER A 477 -13.80 38.95 30.94
N ALA A 478 -14.10 37.93 30.13
CA ALA A 478 -15.04 36.86 30.47
C ALA A 478 -14.40 35.84 31.43
N PRO A 479 -15.16 35.26 32.38
CA PRO A 479 -14.66 34.21 33.26
C PRO A 479 -14.36 32.93 32.45
N GLY A 480 -13.09 32.53 32.40
CA GLY A 480 -12.54 31.48 31.51
C GLY A 480 -11.30 31.91 30.72
N SER A 481 -10.94 33.20 30.73
CA SER A 481 -9.84 33.78 29.94
C SER A 481 -8.41 33.50 30.41
N PHE A 482 -8.20 32.72 31.48
CA PHE A 482 -6.88 32.50 32.07
C PHE A 482 -5.94 31.70 31.14
N ASP A 483 -6.44 30.64 30.50
CA ASP A 483 -5.66 29.82 29.55
C ASP A 483 -5.25 30.61 28.28
N ILE A 484 -6.15 31.45 27.76
CA ILE A 484 -5.90 32.26 26.56
C ILE A 484 -4.82 33.32 26.84
N LEU A 485 -4.82 33.92 28.04
CA LEU A 485 -3.81 34.89 28.45
C LEU A 485 -2.43 34.25 28.67
N GLU A 486 -2.38 33.03 29.22
CA GLU A 486 -1.12 32.29 29.40
C GLU A 486 -0.54 31.82 28.05
N GLN A 487 -1.37 31.27 27.16
CA GLN A 487 -0.96 30.87 25.82
C GLN A 487 -0.51 32.05 24.96
N ARG A 488 -1.19 33.21 25.05
CA ARG A 488 -0.73 34.46 24.43
C ARG A 488 0.67 34.84 24.90
N ARG A 489 0.95 34.80 26.22
CA ARG A 489 2.27 35.12 26.76
C ARG A 489 3.36 34.20 26.19
N LEU A 490 3.05 32.91 26.02
CA LEU A 490 3.97 31.94 25.42
C LEU A 490 4.27 32.26 23.94
N ILE A 491 3.24 32.58 23.15
CA ILE A 491 3.41 32.96 21.73
C ILE A 491 4.20 34.26 21.60
N LEU A 492 3.90 35.28 22.42
CA LEU A 492 4.65 36.54 22.46
C LEU A 492 6.12 36.31 22.85
N ALA A 493 6.39 35.42 23.80
CA ALA A 493 7.77 35.06 24.17
C ALA A 493 8.52 34.38 23.03
N GLN A 494 7.86 33.54 22.21
CA GLN A 494 8.48 32.91 21.04
C GLN A 494 8.70 33.88 19.89
N ILE A 495 7.75 34.78 19.61
CA ILE A 495 7.91 35.86 18.63
C ILE A 495 9.12 36.73 19.02
N HIS A 496 9.25 37.07 20.29
CA HIS A 496 10.40 37.84 20.79
C HIS A 496 11.73 37.11 20.57
N ARG A 497 11.82 35.82 20.92
CA ARG A 497 13.03 35.01 20.72
C ARG A 497 13.42 34.88 19.24
N CYS A 498 12.44 34.68 18.37
CA CYS A 498 12.65 34.61 16.92
C CYS A 498 13.22 35.94 16.39
N ARG A 499 12.69 37.08 16.85
CA ARG A 499 13.21 38.40 16.49
C ARG A 499 14.63 38.63 16.99
N THR A 500 14.96 38.21 18.21
CA THR A 500 16.32 38.31 18.74
C THR A 500 17.31 37.52 17.88
N CYS A 501 16.97 36.28 17.52
CA CYS A 501 17.78 35.45 16.64
C CYS A 501 18.02 36.10 15.26
N ILE A 502 16.97 36.67 14.65
CA ILE A 502 17.06 37.43 13.39
C ILE A 502 17.99 38.65 13.57
N SER A 503 17.86 39.39 14.67
CA SER A 503 18.67 40.58 14.93
C SER A 503 20.15 40.27 15.16
N GLU A 504 20.48 39.21 15.90
CA GLU A 504 21.85 38.76 16.13
C GLU A 504 22.51 38.32 14.82
N TYR A 505 21.76 37.66 13.96
CA TYR A 505 22.23 37.26 12.64
C TYR A 505 22.44 38.46 11.72
N MET A 506 21.52 39.44 11.74
CA MET A 506 21.65 40.71 11.01
C MET A 506 22.88 41.51 11.45
N GLU A 507 23.20 41.53 12.74
CA GLU A 507 24.39 42.19 13.29
C GLU A 507 25.69 41.48 12.82
N GLN A 508 25.68 40.15 12.81
CA GLN A 508 26.80 39.36 12.29
C GLN A 508 27.04 39.61 10.80
N ILE A 509 25.98 39.76 9.99
CA ILE A 509 26.07 40.07 8.57
C ILE A 509 26.54 41.52 8.33
N GLN A 510 26.05 42.48 9.11
CA GLN A 510 26.44 43.89 8.99
C GLN A 510 27.96 44.10 9.14
N LYS A 511 28.63 43.28 9.96
CA LYS A 511 30.09 43.32 10.15
C LYS A 511 30.89 43.13 8.86
N TYR A 512 30.31 42.44 7.87
CA TYR A 512 30.94 42.15 6.57
C TYR A 512 30.43 43.06 5.44
N SER A 513 29.38 43.86 5.69
CA SER A 513 28.83 44.82 4.73
C SER A 513 29.85 45.88 4.30
N LYS A 514 30.75 46.32 5.20
CA LYS A 514 31.81 47.29 4.89
C LYS A 514 32.88 46.75 3.93
N SER A 515 33.16 45.45 3.95
CA SER A 515 34.10 44.80 3.01
C SER A 515 33.50 44.49 1.63
N LEU A 516 32.19 44.64 1.47
CA LEU A 516 31.45 44.35 0.24
C LEU A 516 31.05 45.62 -0.53
N ARG A 517 31.44 46.81 -0.05
CA ARG A 517 31.28 48.06 -0.81
C ARG A 517 32.29 48.11 -1.96
N LYS A 518 31.80 48.45 -3.16
CA LYS A 518 32.63 48.73 -4.36
C LYS A 518 33.75 49.73 -3.99
N GLY A 519 35.00 49.27 -4.04
CA GLY A 519 36.21 50.11 -3.91
C GLY A 519 37.08 49.92 -2.66
N GLY A 520 36.80 48.96 -1.77
CA GLY A 520 37.49 48.86 -0.47
C GLY A 520 38.50 47.70 -0.30
N SER A 521 39.66 47.73 -0.98
CA SER A 521 40.98 47.20 -0.53
C SER A 521 41.90 46.90 -1.73
N LYS A 522 43.18 47.29 -1.67
CA LYS A 522 44.15 47.17 -2.78
C LYS A 522 44.76 45.77 -2.99
N ASN A 523 44.39 44.76 -2.19
CA ASN A 523 45.00 43.42 -2.27
C ASN A 523 43.97 42.31 -2.56
N ALA A 524 43.91 41.88 -3.82
CA ALA A 524 42.99 40.88 -4.35
C ALA A 524 43.05 39.51 -3.62
N LEU A 525 44.24 39.08 -3.17
CA LEU A 525 44.43 37.82 -2.44
C LEU A 525 43.79 37.83 -1.04
N SER A 526 43.85 38.96 -0.34
CA SER A 526 43.20 39.14 0.97
C SER A 526 41.67 39.15 0.82
N GLU A 527 41.17 39.69 -0.29
CA GLU A 527 39.76 39.71 -0.62
C GLU A 527 39.22 38.31 -0.95
N VAL A 528 39.98 37.51 -1.70
CA VAL A 528 39.66 36.11 -2.01
C VAL A 528 39.71 35.23 -0.75
N PHE A 529 40.72 35.40 0.11
CA PHE A 529 40.82 34.64 1.36
C PHE A 529 39.69 34.99 2.34
N ARG A 530 39.30 36.28 2.43
CA ARG A 530 38.15 36.70 3.24
C ARG A 530 36.81 36.23 2.65
N LYS A 531 36.66 36.17 1.32
CA LYS A 531 35.49 35.58 0.64
C LYS A 531 35.40 34.06 0.88
N LEU A 532 36.52 33.35 0.91
CA LEU A 532 36.58 31.92 1.24
C LEU A 532 36.30 31.65 2.73
N GLN A 533 36.86 32.46 3.61
CA GLN A 533 36.60 32.40 5.05
C GLN A 533 35.14 32.74 5.38
N TRP A 534 34.54 33.68 4.64
CA TRP A 534 33.10 33.97 4.67
C TRP A 534 32.29 32.75 4.20
N GLY A 535 32.54 32.21 3.00
CA GLY A 535 31.76 31.06 2.49
C GLY A 535 31.82 29.81 3.39
N ALA A 536 32.93 29.60 4.11
CA ALA A 536 33.06 28.50 5.06
C ALA A 536 32.33 28.75 6.39
N LYS A 537 32.32 30.00 6.88
CA LYS A 537 31.69 30.38 8.16
C LYS A 537 30.20 30.71 8.01
N GLU A 538 29.79 31.23 6.86
CA GLU A 538 28.42 31.51 6.46
C GLU A 538 27.62 30.22 6.40
N LYS A 539 28.17 29.15 5.82
CA LYS A 539 27.46 27.86 5.71
C LYS A 539 27.10 27.27 7.08
N SER A 540 28.03 27.26 8.04
CA SER A 540 27.76 26.73 9.39
C SER A 540 26.90 27.66 10.25
N THR A 541 27.04 28.97 10.11
CA THR A 541 26.23 29.96 10.83
C THR A 541 24.80 30.00 10.30
N MET A 542 24.63 29.83 8.98
CA MET A 542 23.34 29.79 8.30
C MET A 542 22.58 28.47 8.58
N GLU A 543 23.29 27.34 8.66
CA GLU A 543 22.69 26.07 9.08
C GLU A 543 22.16 26.15 10.52
N ARG A 544 22.90 26.79 11.43
CA ARG A 544 22.47 27.01 12.82
C ARG A 544 21.27 27.96 12.91
N PHE A 545 21.32 29.11 12.22
CA PHE A 545 20.20 30.04 12.15
C PHE A 545 18.92 29.38 11.59
N ARG A 546 19.07 28.55 10.56
CA ARG A 546 17.95 27.80 9.97
C ARG A 546 17.35 26.81 10.96
N GLN A 547 18.17 26.11 11.74
CA GLN A 547 17.69 25.22 12.81
C GLN A 547 16.93 25.99 13.89
N ASP A 548 17.45 27.12 14.33
CA ASP A 548 16.83 27.95 15.39
C ASP A 548 15.48 28.52 14.93
N VAL A 549 15.38 29.04 13.70
CA VAL A 549 14.12 29.54 13.14
C VAL A 549 13.08 28.42 12.98
N HIS A 550 13.50 27.24 12.51
CA HIS A 550 12.60 26.08 12.42
C HIS A 550 12.09 25.62 13.79
N LEU A 551 12.94 25.63 14.81
CA LEU A 551 12.58 25.28 16.17
C LEU A 551 11.50 26.25 16.71
N HIS A 552 11.70 27.55 16.52
CA HIS A 552 10.76 28.57 16.99
C HIS A 552 9.42 28.53 16.23
N LEU A 553 9.43 28.35 14.90
CA LEU A 553 8.20 28.21 14.11
C LEU A 553 7.43 26.92 14.44
N GLY A 554 8.14 25.81 14.68
CA GLY A 554 7.54 24.54 15.10
C GLY A 554 6.83 24.65 16.45
N MET A 555 7.45 25.34 17.42
CA MET A 555 6.82 25.62 18.72
C MET A 555 5.61 26.55 18.60
N MET A 556 5.66 27.56 17.72
CA MET A 556 4.53 28.46 17.47
C MET A 556 3.33 27.72 16.84
N ASN A 557 3.57 26.80 15.89
CA ASN A 557 2.51 25.99 15.29
C ASN A 557 1.88 24.99 16.26
N LEU A 558 2.68 24.40 17.16
CA LEU A 558 2.18 23.51 18.19
C LEU A 558 1.29 24.26 19.20
N GLN A 559 1.63 25.51 19.50
CA GLN A 559 0.86 26.37 20.39
C GLN A 559 -0.39 26.95 19.72
N SER A 560 -0.35 27.27 18.41
CA SER A 560 -1.54 27.71 17.67
C SER A 560 -2.57 26.60 17.48
N ALA A 561 -2.13 25.35 17.30
CA ALA A 561 -3.02 24.18 17.25
C ALA A 561 -3.75 23.93 18.58
N ASN A 562 -3.17 24.35 19.71
CA ASN A 562 -3.82 24.29 21.02
C ASN A 562 -4.83 25.44 21.25
N LEU A 563 -4.76 26.52 20.49
CA LEU A 563 -5.70 27.65 20.53
C LEU A 563 -6.94 27.43 19.64
N SER A 564 -6.85 26.52 18.67
CA SER A 564 -7.98 26.12 17.81
C SER A 564 -8.83 24.98 18.37
N ARG A 565 -8.46 24.48 19.56
CA ARG A 565 -9.26 23.60 20.41
C ARG A 565 -9.93 24.46 21.47
#